data_AF-K0R8P7-F1
#
_entry.id   AF-K0R8P7-F1
#
_cell.length_a   1.000
_cell.length_b   1.000
_cell.length_c   1.000
_cell.angle_alpha   90.00
_cell.angle_beta   90.00
_cell.angle_gamma   90.00
#
_symmetry.space_group_name_H-M   'P 1'
#
loop_
_entity.id
_entity.type
_entity.pdbx_description
1 polymer ?
#
loop_
_entity_poly.entity_id
_entity_poly.type
_entity_poly.pdbx_seq_one_letter_code
_entity_poly.pdbx_strand_id
1 'polypeptide(L)'
;MSNVDLLSTADQDQSMDGELPSNLNNDINTSQQSAPASTIYYQIEFDVEHIGKNRPQNKRQALWRYCIATSSPGVDDSTTICEHVAQLVWSTHSGKYAIKVDGEEVYSNVAKGSVLEHKWRWDHRNACVVDEGGVQMRILACRKPPTRSSKNFRCYEFLVQGKVYRELPRFGSSASRSDDDAFQNEEREYNQGKLMTILDVIEPGWRAKGYA
;
A
#
# COMPACT_ATOMS: atom_id res chain seq x y z
N MET A 1 20.22 28.93 -55.15
CA MET A 1 20.19 30.30 -54.60
C MET A 1 20.55 30.15 -53.12
N SER A 2 21.86 30.04 -52.81
CA SER A 2 22.78 31.14 -52.41
C SER A 2 22.45 31.60 -50.97
N ASN A 3 23.22 31.26 -49.93
CA ASN A 3 24.58 31.73 -49.56
C ASN A 3 25.16 30.76 -48.48
N VAL A 4 26.40 30.19 -48.46
CA VAL A 4 27.78 30.73 -48.19
C VAL A 4 27.84 31.85 -47.13
N ASP A 5 28.68 31.88 -46.09
CA ASP A 5 29.97 31.27 -45.78
C ASP A 5 30.39 31.65 -44.32
N LEU A 6 31.54 31.12 -43.87
CA LEU A 6 32.55 31.69 -42.94
C LEU A 6 32.73 31.12 -41.52
N LEU A 7 33.89 30.44 -41.43
CA LEU A 7 34.74 30.11 -40.29
C LEU A 7 35.05 31.29 -39.33
N SER A 8 35.35 30.96 -38.07
CA SER A 8 36.49 31.57 -37.37
C SER A 8 36.98 30.68 -36.21
N THR A 9 38.27 30.32 -36.28
CA THR A 9 39.09 29.67 -35.24
C THR A 9 39.75 30.76 -34.39
N ALA A 10 39.88 30.56 -33.08
CA ALA A 10 40.90 31.23 -32.29
C ALA A 10 41.26 30.39 -31.06
N ASP A 11 42.50 29.92 -31.07
CA ASP A 11 43.27 29.40 -29.96
C ASP A 11 43.39 30.42 -28.83
N GLN A 12 43.41 29.93 -27.59
CA GLN A 12 44.16 30.58 -26.52
C GLN A 12 44.73 29.54 -25.57
N ASP A 13 45.99 29.20 -25.86
CA ASP A 13 46.94 28.56 -24.97
C ASP A 13 47.42 29.61 -23.95
N GLN A 14 47.26 29.33 -22.65
CA GLN A 14 48.02 30.00 -21.60
C GLN A 14 48.47 28.99 -20.55
N SER A 15 49.78 28.99 -20.37
CA SER A 15 50.59 28.12 -19.54
C SER A 15 50.67 28.57 -18.08
N MET A 16 50.85 27.54 -17.24
CA MET A 16 51.81 27.44 -16.13
C MET A 16 51.57 28.13 -14.77
N ASP A 17 51.73 27.24 -13.78
CA ASP A 17 52.31 27.40 -12.45
C ASP A 17 51.48 28.06 -11.34
N GLY A 18 51.30 27.30 -10.25
CA GLY A 18 50.97 27.89 -8.95
C GLY A 18 50.24 26.99 -7.96
N GLU A 19 51.02 26.26 -7.17
CA GLU A 19 50.76 25.96 -5.75
C GLU A 19 49.70 24.90 -5.36
N LEU A 20 50.25 23.80 -4.80
CA LEU A 20 49.61 22.97 -3.79
C LEU A 20 49.48 23.76 -2.47
N PRO A 21 48.29 23.78 -1.85
CA PRO A 21 48.22 23.74 -0.40
C PRO A 21 47.58 22.45 0.07
N SER A 22 48.39 21.68 0.80
CA SER A 22 47.95 20.78 1.85
C SER A 22 47.02 21.51 2.82
N ASN A 23 45.81 21.01 3.01
CA ASN A 23 45.18 21.04 4.33
C ASN A 23 44.14 19.94 4.46
N LEU A 24 44.49 18.99 5.33
CA LEU A 24 43.58 18.13 6.06
C LEU A 24 42.52 19.01 6.73
N ASN A 25 41.26 18.82 6.36
CA ASN A 25 40.15 18.94 7.29
C ASN A 25 39.22 17.76 7.01
N ASN A 26 39.47 16.69 7.77
CA ASN A 26 38.48 15.65 8.05
C ASN A 26 37.33 16.31 8.82
N ASP A 27 36.38 16.90 8.12
CA ASP A 27 35.05 17.12 8.68
C ASP A 27 34.37 15.74 8.72
N ILE A 28 34.65 15.02 9.81
CA ILE A 28 33.81 13.94 10.30
C ILE A 28 32.48 14.60 10.67
N ASN A 29 31.66 14.86 9.65
CA ASN A 29 30.27 15.14 9.81
C ASN A 29 29.62 13.80 10.16
N THR A 30 29.79 13.40 11.43
CA THR A 30 28.98 12.38 12.09
C THR A 30 27.56 12.90 12.04
N SER A 31 26.93 12.67 10.90
CA SER A 31 25.49 12.68 10.77
C SER A 31 25.04 11.69 11.83
N GLN A 32 24.57 12.20 12.97
CA GLN A 32 23.79 11.42 13.91
C GLN A 32 22.62 10.92 13.09
N GLN A 33 22.79 9.74 12.51
CA GLN A 33 21.79 9.05 11.72
C GLN A 33 20.76 8.59 12.74
N SER A 34 19.84 9.52 13.07
CA SER A 34 18.70 9.26 13.92
C SER A 34 18.05 7.99 13.38
N ALA A 35 17.95 6.97 14.24
CA ALA A 35 17.40 5.68 13.83
C ALA A 35 16.05 5.92 13.13
N PRO A 36 15.79 5.27 11.99
CA PRO A 36 14.54 5.48 11.27
C PRO A 36 13.37 5.13 12.19
N ALA A 37 12.36 6.00 12.23
CA ALA A 37 11.14 5.73 12.97
C ALA A 37 10.58 4.36 12.54
N SER A 38 10.23 3.52 13.51
CA SER A 38 9.66 2.21 13.21
C SER A 38 8.15 2.36 13.05
N THR A 39 7.64 1.87 11.93
CA THR A 39 6.21 1.90 11.61
C THR A 39 5.66 0.48 11.54
N ILE A 40 4.64 0.20 12.34
CA ILE A 40 3.94 -1.09 12.38
C ILE A 40 2.49 -0.87 11.98
N TYR A 41 1.98 -1.74 11.12
CA TYR A 41 0.59 -1.73 10.67
C TYR A 41 -0.17 -2.86 11.37
N TYR A 42 -1.35 -2.56 11.87
CA TYR A 42 -2.22 -3.54 12.51
C TYR A 42 -3.56 -3.62 11.81
N GLN A 43 -4.16 -4.81 11.80
CA GLN A 43 -5.56 -4.96 11.46
C GLN A 43 -6.45 -4.70 12.68
N ILE A 44 -7.62 -4.11 12.46
CA ILE A 44 -8.65 -3.90 13.47
C ILE A 44 -9.89 -4.74 13.12
N GLU A 45 -10.48 -4.47 11.95
CA GLU A 45 -11.76 -5.07 11.54
C GLU A 45 -11.84 -5.12 10.02
N PHE A 46 -12.43 -6.18 9.49
CA PHE A 46 -12.83 -6.20 8.09
C PHE A 46 -14.27 -6.67 7.96
N ASP A 47 -15.03 -5.99 7.10
CA ASP A 47 -16.43 -6.28 6.85
C ASP A 47 -16.77 -6.19 5.37
N VAL A 48 -17.76 -6.97 4.96
CA VAL A 48 -18.32 -6.94 3.60
C VAL A 48 -19.83 -6.99 3.66
N GLU A 49 -20.47 -5.92 3.19
CA GLU A 49 -21.92 -5.79 3.19
C GLU A 49 -22.50 -5.47 1.81
N HIS A 50 -23.81 -5.67 1.69
CA HIS A 50 -24.59 -5.30 0.51
C HIS A 50 -25.25 -3.95 0.75
N ILE A 51 -24.99 -2.99 -0.14
CA ILE A 51 -25.47 -1.61 0.03
C ILE A 51 -26.44 -1.17 -1.08
N GLY A 52 -27.31 -0.20 -0.79
CA GLY A 52 -28.20 0.46 -1.78
C GLY A 52 -29.69 0.43 -1.45
N LYS A 53 -30.43 1.45 -1.91
CA LYS A 53 -31.84 1.74 -1.54
C LYS A 53 -32.82 0.58 -1.77
N ASN A 54 -32.63 -0.22 -2.82
CA ASN A 54 -33.54 -1.32 -3.17
C ASN A 54 -32.99 -2.72 -2.81
N ARG A 55 -31.90 -2.80 -2.01
CA ARG A 55 -31.11 -4.03 -1.76
C ARG A 55 -30.97 -4.97 -2.97
N PRO A 56 -30.79 -4.51 -4.22
CA PRO A 56 -30.47 -5.46 -5.26
C PRO A 56 -29.04 -5.94 -4.91
N GLN A 57 -28.85 -7.26 -4.86
CA GLN A 57 -27.67 -7.98 -4.36
C GLN A 57 -26.38 -7.72 -5.17
N ASN A 58 -26.27 -6.59 -5.86
CA ASN A 58 -25.30 -6.27 -6.90
C ASN A 58 -24.47 -5.02 -6.61
N LYS A 59 -24.60 -4.41 -5.43
CA LYS A 59 -23.60 -3.47 -4.90
C LYS A 59 -23.03 -4.02 -3.61
N ARG A 60 -21.71 -3.96 -3.47
CA ARG A 60 -20.95 -4.44 -2.33
C ARG A 60 -20.10 -3.31 -1.79
N GLN A 61 -19.91 -3.33 -0.48
CA GLN A 61 -18.93 -2.51 0.21
C GLN A 61 -18.02 -3.44 0.97
N ALA A 62 -16.72 -3.34 0.73
CA ALA A 62 -15.70 -3.95 1.56
C ALA A 62 -15.01 -2.85 2.35
N LEU A 63 -14.83 -3.06 3.65
CA LEU A 63 -14.27 -2.10 4.58
C LEU A 63 -13.13 -2.76 5.35
N TRP A 64 -11.98 -2.12 5.38
CA TRP A 64 -10.80 -2.53 6.15
C TRP A 64 -10.43 -1.42 7.13
N ARG A 65 -10.56 -1.68 8.43
CA ARG A 65 -10.08 -0.79 9.49
C ARG A 65 -8.68 -1.23 9.93
N TYR A 66 -7.71 -0.35 9.90
CA TYR A 66 -6.34 -0.64 10.33
C TYR A 66 -5.82 0.51 11.18
N CYS A 67 -4.71 0.30 11.87
CA CYS A 67 -3.97 1.40 12.46
C CYS A 67 -2.49 1.35 12.12
N ILE A 68 -1.88 2.52 12.21
CA ILE A 68 -0.46 2.74 11.99
C ILE A 68 0.12 3.19 13.33
N ALA A 69 0.97 2.36 13.91
CA ALA A 69 1.77 2.70 15.08
C ALA A 69 3.14 3.18 14.62
N THR A 70 3.50 4.40 14.98
CA THR A 70 4.82 4.97 14.70
C THR A 70 5.55 5.24 16.00
N SER A 71 6.73 4.65 16.16
CA SER A 71 7.65 4.94 17.26
C SER A 71 8.77 5.83 16.74
N SER A 72 8.92 7.00 17.36
CA SER A 72 9.97 7.96 17.03
C SER A 72 11.06 7.91 18.09
N PRO A 73 12.29 7.50 17.76
CA PRO A 73 13.37 7.48 18.73
C PRO A 73 13.74 8.91 19.16
N GLY A 74 13.71 9.19 20.45
CA GLY A 74 14.21 10.46 21.04
C GLY A 74 13.17 11.50 21.44
N VAL A 75 11.87 11.25 21.23
CA VAL A 75 10.78 12.10 21.75
C VAL A 75 9.88 11.24 22.66
N ASP A 76 10.15 11.30 23.96
CA ASP A 76 9.35 10.70 25.05
C ASP A 76 8.80 9.29 24.78
N ASP A 77 9.60 8.40 24.19
CA ASP A 77 9.28 6.96 23.92
C ASP A 77 7.82 6.69 23.51
N SER A 78 7.21 7.66 22.80
CA SER A 78 5.76 7.74 22.65
C SER A 78 5.37 7.10 21.33
N THR A 79 4.57 6.03 21.42
CA THR A 79 4.02 5.38 20.24
C THR A 79 2.77 6.15 19.83
N THR A 80 2.81 6.80 18.67
CA THR A 80 1.60 7.42 18.09
C THR A 80 0.84 6.36 17.32
N ILE A 81 -0.45 6.20 17.64
CA ILE A 81 -1.34 5.25 16.97
C ILE A 81 -2.44 6.04 16.26
N CYS A 82 -2.55 5.86 14.94
CA CYS A 82 -3.59 6.47 14.11
C CYS A 82 -4.45 5.38 13.48
N GLU A 83 -5.77 5.45 13.67
CA GLU A 83 -6.73 4.57 13.00
C GLU A 83 -7.10 5.10 11.61
N HIS A 84 -7.29 4.18 10.67
CA HIS A 84 -7.61 4.46 9.29
C HIS A 84 -8.63 3.47 8.74
N VAL A 85 -9.35 3.89 7.70
CA VAL A 85 -10.37 3.06 7.03
C VAL A 85 -10.15 3.09 5.53
N ALA A 86 -9.84 1.95 4.93
CA ALA A 86 -9.89 1.77 3.48
C ALA A 86 -11.24 1.14 3.09
N GLN A 87 -11.85 1.66 2.04
CA GLN A 87 -13.17 1.24 1.58
C GLN A 87 -13.17 1.02 0.07
N LEU A 88 -13.76 -0.11 -0.36
CA LEU A 88 -14.11 -0.37 -1.75
C LEU A 88 -15.63 -0.45 -1.87
N VAL A 89 -16.23 0.43 -2.67
CA VAL A 89 -17.62 0.32 -3.10
C VAL A 89 -17.66 -0.16 -4.54
N TRP A 90 -18.26 -1.32 -4.80
CA TRP A 90 -18.28 -1.92 -6.13
C TRP A 90 -19.68 -2.39 -6.55
N SER A 91 -20.13 -1.94 -7.72
CA SER A 91 -21.28 -2.50 -8.41
C SER A 91 -20.85 -3.69 -9.27
N THR A 92 -21.24 -4.90 -8.85
CA THR A 92 -20.95 -6.11 -9.63
C THR A 92 -21.67 -6.08 -10.98
N HIS A 93 -22.86 -5.48 -11.08
CA HIS A 93 -23.61 -5.42 -12.34
C HIS A 93 -22.98 -4.46 -13.36
N SER A 94 -22.72 -3.22 -12.96
CA SER A 94 -22.21 -2.19 -13.88
C SER A 94 -20.68 -2.15 -13.98
N GLY A 95 -19.97 -2.85 -13.09
CA GLY A 95 -18.51 -2.77 -12.96
C GLY A 95 -18.01 -1.50 -12.29
N LYS A 96 -18.86 -0.48 -12.08
CA LYS A 96 -18.51 0.79 -11.44
C LYS A 96 -18.01 0.59 -10.02
N TYR A 97 -16.85 1.16 -9.69
CA TYR A 97 -16.29 1.13 -8.35
C TYR A 97 -15.69 2.46 -7.93
N ALA A 98 -15.59 2.65 -6.62
CA ALA A 98 -14.87 3.74 -5.99
C ALA A 98 -14.06 3.20 -4.80
N ILE A 99 -12.84 3.71 -4.64
CA ILE A 99 -11.94 3.43 -3.53
C ILE A 99 -11.81 4.69 -2.70
N LYS A 100 -11.92 4.55 -1.39
CA LYS A 100 -11.76 5.64 -0.43
C LYS A 100 -10.81 5.26 0.68
N VAL A 101 -10.09 6.24 1.20
CA VAL A 101 -9.31 6.12 2.44
C VAL A 101 -9.67 7.29 3.34
N ASP A 102 -10.09 7.01 4.56
CA ASP A 102 -10.50 8.01 5.56
C ASP A 102 -11.60 8.97 5.08
N GLY A 103 -12.46 8.49 4.17
CA GLY A 103 -13.56 9.26 3.58
C GLY A 103 -13.21 9.94 2.24
N GLU A 104 -11.92 10.13 1.96
CA GLU A 104 -11.41 10.78 0.75
C GLU A 104 -11.37 9.81 -0.43
N GLU A 105 -11.78 10.29 -1.61
CA GLU A 105 -11.78 9.48 -2.82
C GLU A 105 -10.37 9.33 -3.38
N VAL A 106 -9.88 8.09 -3.40
CA VAL A 106 -8.59 7.73 -4.01
C VAL A 106 -8.75 7.59 -5.51
N TYR A 107 -9.79 6.86 -5.93
CA TYR A 107 -9.99 6.51 -7.33
C TYR A 107 -11.42 6.04 -7.58
N SER A 108 -11.94 6.33 -8.77
CA SER A 108 -13.21 5.77 -9.25
C SER A 108 -13.15 5.44 -10.73
N ASN A 109 -13.69 4.28 -11.11
CA ASN A 109 -13.69 3.82 -12.50
C ASN A 109 -14.73 2.71 -12.73
N VAL A 110 -14.72 2.11 -13.91
CA VAL A 110 -15.49 0.94 -14.30
C VAL A 110 -14.54 -0.22 -14.58
N ALA A 111 -14.67 -1.31 -13.81
CA ALA A 111 -13.88 -2.52 -14.04
C ALA A 111 -14.25 -3.15 -15.39
N LYS A 112 -13.24 -3.39 -16.24
CA LYS A 112 -13.41 -4.05 -17.55
C LYS A 112 -13.42 -5.58 -17.46
N GLY A 113 -13.06 -6.15 -16.32
CA GLY A 113 -12.92 -7.58 -16.12
C GLY A 113 -13.58 -8.09 -14.84
N SER A 114 -13.45 -9.40 -14.61
CA SER A 114 -13.97 -10.08 -13.42
C SER A 114 -13.16 -9.81 -12.15
N VAL A 115 -11.91 -9.36 -12.32
CA VAL A 115 -10.98 -8.98 -11.26
C VAL A 115 -10.68 -7.50 -11.39
N LEU A 116 -10.72 -6.83 -10.26
CA LEU A 116 -10.35 -5.44 -10.04
C LEU A 116 -9.01 -5.43 -9.31
N GLU A 117 -8.11 -4.59 -9.79
CA GLU A 117 -6.85 -4.29 -9.14
C GLU A 117 -6.59 -2.80 -9.20
N HIS A 118 -6.19 -2.23 -8.07
CA HIS A 118 -5.71 -0.85 -8.02
C HIS A 118 -4.54 -0.76 -7.03
N LYS A 119 -3.44 -0.14 -7.47
CA LYS A 119 -2.24 0.14 -6.68
C LYS A 119 -2.05 1.65 -6.61
N TRP A 120 -1.74 2.19 -5.42
CA TRP A 120 -1.46 3.61 -5.23
C TRP A 120 -0.53 3.82 -4.03
N ARG A 121 -0.06 5.05 -3.82
CA ARG A 121 0.63 5.47 -2.60
C ARG A 121 -0.24 6.52 -1.91
N TRP A 122 -0.38 6.39 -0.60
CA TRP A 122 -1.25 7.25 0.22
C TRP A 122 -0.46 8.00 1.28
N ASP A 123 -0.63 9.30 1.34
CA ASP A 123 -0.14 10.12 2.44
C ASP A 123 -1.25 10.32 3.48
N HIS A 124 -1.14 9.60 4.59
CA HIS A 124 -2.10 9.69 5.70
C HIS A 124 -2.13 11.05 6.39
N ARG A 125 -1.04 11.84 6.32
CA ARG A 125 -0.98 13.15 6.99
C ARG A 125 -1.76 14.18 6.19
N ASN A 126 -1.65 14.11 4.87
CA ASN A 126 -2.27 15.06 3.95
C ASN A 126 -3.58 14.52 3.33
N ALA A 127 -3.97 13.29 3.67
CA ALA A 127 -5.14 12.60 3.16
C ALA A 127 -5.24 12.64 1.61
N CYS A 128 -4.14 12.32 0.94
CA CYS A 128 -4.07 12.40 -0.53
C CYS A 128 -3.22 11.29 -1.16
N VAL A 129 -3.47 11.05 -2.45
CA VAL A 129 -2.63 10.19 -3.29
C VAL A 129 -1.36 10.94 -3.66
N VAL A 130 -0.22 10.26 -3.55
CA VAL A 130 1.10 10.81 -3.90
C VAL A 130 1.81 9.92 -4.92
N ASP A 131 2.68 10.50 -5.73
CA ASP A 131 3.48 9.74 -6.71
C ASP A 131 4.70 9.07 -6.06
N GLU A 132 5.34 9.78 -5.13
CA GLU A 132 6.52 9.31 -4.39
C GLU A 132 6.34 9.47 -2.88
N GLY A 133 7.00 8.60 -2.11
CA GLY A 133 6.78 8.52 -0.67
C GLY A 133 5.44 7.87 -0.31
N GLY A 134 4.95 8.14 0.89
CA GLY A 134 3.68 7.61 1.39
C GLY A 134 3.65 6.10 1.61
N VAL A 135 2.47 5.61 1.97
CA VAL A 135 2.18 4.20 2.23
C VAL A 135 1.76 3.52 0.94
N GLN A 136 2.48 2.49 0.52
CA GLN A 136 2.09 1.70 -0.65
C GLN A 136 0.83 0.89 -0.33
N MET A 137 -0.20 1.05 -1.14
CA MET A 137 -1.50 0.40 -0.96
C MET A 137 -1.93 -0.33 -2.21
N ARG A 138 -2.67 -1.42 -2.03
CA ARG A 138 -3.25 -2.19 -3.11
C ARG A 138 -4.57 -2.81 -2.67
N ILE A 139 -5.59 -2.70 -3.51
CA ILE A 139 -6.84 -3.46 -3.36
C ILE A 139 -6.98 -4.41 -4.55
N LEU A 140 -7.33 -5.64 -4.23
CA LEU A 140 -7.74 -6.66 -5.19
C LEU A 140 -9.16 -7.10 -4.85
N ALA A 141 -10.02 -7.16 -5.86
CA ALA A 141 -11.36 -7.69 -5.67
C ALA A 141 -11.79 -8.51 -6.86
N CYS A 142 -12.63 -9.52 -6.65
CA CYS A 142 -13.25 -10.26 -7.75
C CYS A 142 -14.76 -10.32 -7.57
N ARG A 143 -15.47 -10.25 -8.70
CA ARG A 143 -16.94 -10.13 -8.70
C ARG A 143 -17.61 -11.38 -8.12
N LYS A 144 -17.02 -12.53 -8.41
CA LYS A 144 -17.45 -13.86 -8.00
C LYS A 144 -16.21 -14.71 -7.77
N PRO A 145 -16.25 -15.65 -6.80
CA PRO A 145 -15.26 -16.70 -6.71
C PRO A 145 -15.05 -17.41 -8.05
N PRO A 146 -13.82 -17.76 -8.44
CA PRO A 146 -13.57 -18.68 -9.53
C PRO A 146 -14.40 -19.97 -9.39
N THR A 147 -14.98 -20.47 -10.48
CA THR A 147 -15.90 -21.63 -10.45
C THR A 147 -15.26 -22.90 -9.89
N ARG A 148 -13.92 -23.02 -10.00
CA ARG A 148 -13.14 -24.14 -9.46
C ARG A 148 -12.52 -23.87 -8.08
N SER A 149 -12.60 -22.65 -7.56
CA SER A 149 -12.14 -22.36 -6.20
C SER A 149 -13.19 -22.78 -5.18
N SER A 150 -12.72 -23.29 -4.03
CA SER A 150 -13.53 -23.86 -2.94
C SER A 150 -14.65 -22.94 -2.46
N LYS A 151 -15.58 -23.50 -1.67
CA LYS A 151 -16.63 -22.74 -0.95
C LYS A 151 -16.09 -21.57 -0.10
N ASN A 152 -14.78 -21.56 0.18
CA ASN A 152 -14.10 -20.58 1.02
C ASN A 152 -13.09 -19.80 0.16
N PHE A 153 -13.59 -19.03 -0.81
CA PHE A 153 -12.75 -18.14 -1.62
C PHE A 153 -12.94 -16.68 -1.20
N ARG A 154 -11.86 -16.02 -0.80
CA ARG A 154 -11.89 -14.62 -0.38
C ARG A 154 -11.88 -13.70 -1.59
N CYS A 155 -12.96 -12.93 -1.77
CA CYS A 155 -13.16 -12.07 -2.93
C CYS A 155 -12.60 -10.64 -2.79
N TYR A 156 -12.05 -10.29 -1.62
CA TYR A 156 -11.58 -8.94 -1.33
C TYR A 156 -10.29 -9.02 -0.51
N GLU A 157 -9.22 -8.44 -1.06
CA GLU A 157 -7.93 -8.34 -0.42
C GLU A 157 -7.48 -6.88 -0.40
N PHE A 158 -6.88 -6.50 0.73
CA PHE A 158 -6.21 -5.23 0.91
C PHE A 158 -4.77 -5.51 1.33
N LEU A 159 -3.84 -4.77 0.73
CA LEU A 159 -2.43 -4.84 1.07
C LEU A 159 -1.92 -3.45 1.42
N VAL A 160 -1.12 -3.41 2.48
CA VAL A 160 -0.47 -2.20 2.97
C VAL A 160 1.03 -2.48 3.15
N GLN A 161 1.88 -1.66 2.53
CA GLN A 161 3.33 -1.88 2.44
C GLN A 161 3.70 -3.29 1.98
N GLY A 162 2.99 -3.81 0.97
CA GLY A 162 3.22 -5.16 0.48
C GLY A 162 2.96 -6.24 1.55
N LYS A 163 2.09 -6.01 2.53
CA LYS A 163 1.63 -7.05 3.46
C LYS A 163 0.14 -7.21 3.31
N VAL A 164 -0.35 -8.45 3.31
CA VAL A 164 -1.80 -8.68 3.31
C VAL A 164 -2.37 -8.23 4.64
N TYR A 165 -3.47 -7.49 4.57
CA TYR A 165 -4.21 -7.02 5.74
C TYR A 165 -4.47 -8.12 6.78
N ARG A 166 -4.90 -9.32 6.35
CA ARG A 166 -5.19 -10.45 7.27
C ARG A 166 -3.96 -11.02 7.97
N GLU A 167 -2.78 -10.78 7.41
CA GLU A 167 -1.49 -11.24 7.96
C GLU A 167 -0.84 -10.17 8.85
N LEU A 168 -1.47 -8.99 9.00
CA LEU A 168 -1.03 -7.98 9.94
C LEU A 168 -1.30 -8.43 11.38
N PRO A 169 -0.50 -8.00 12.37
CA PRO A 169 -0.84 -8.18 13.77
C PRO A 169 -2.20 -7.53 14.10
N ARG A 170 -2.97 -8.13 15.01
CA ARG A 170 -4.23 -7.55 15.49
C ARG A 170 -3.98 -6.45 16.51
N PHE A 171 -4.61 -5.30 16.32
CA PHE A 171 -4.55 -4.21 17.28
C PHE A 171 -5.32 -4.58 18.56
N GLY A 172 -4.78 -4.24 19.74
CA GLY A 172 -5.43 -4.50 21.03
C GLY A 172 -5.48 -5.97 21.47
N SER A 173 -4.83 -6.90 20.75
CA SER A 173 -4.74 -8.30 21.16
C SER A 173 -3.66 -8.50 22.22
N SER A 174 -3.90 -8.01 23.44
CA SER A 174 -3.26 -8.54 24.64
C SER A 174 -4.08 -9.72 25.15
N ALA A 175 -3.94 -10.88 24.51
CA ALA A 175 -4.37 -12.20 25.00
C ALA A 175 -5.62 -12.23 25.92
N SER A 176 -6.78 -11.70 25.52
CA SER A 176 -8.09 -11.98 26.13
C SER A 176 -9.18 -11.13 25.47
N ARG A 177 -9.79 -11.63 24.39
CA ARG A 177 -11.16 -11.28 23.99
C ARG A 177 -11.64 -12.34 23.00
N SER A 178 -12.51 -13.21 23.51
CA SER A 178 -13.08 -14.40 22.89
C SER A 178 -14.21 -14.11 21.88
N ASP A 179 -14.44 -12.85 21.50
CA ASP A 179 -15.58 -12.48 20.64
C ASP A 179 -15.24 -12.39 19.15
N ASP A 180 -14.03 -12.80 18.76
CA ASP A 180 -13.48 -12.48 17.45
C ASP A 180 -12.96 -13.75 16.72
N ASP A 181 -13.72 -14.84 16.92
CA ASP A 181 -13.48 -16.19 16.40
C ASP A 181 -13.53 -16.25 14.87
N ALA A 182 -14.34 -15.40 14.22
CA ALA A 182 -14.55 -15.44 12.77
C ALA A 182 -13.24 -15.23 11.97
N PHE A 183 -12.42 -14.27 12.38
CA PHE A 183 -11.14 -13.97 11.72
C PHE A 183 -10.04 -14.97 12.02
N GLN A 184 -9.92 -15.39 13.29
CA GLN A 184 -8.97 -16.44 13.64
C GLN A 184 -9.29 -17.71 12.86
N ASN A 185 -10.58 -17.96 12.60
CA ASN A 185 -11.00 -19.07 11.76
C ASN A 185 -10.53 -18.90 10.30
N GLU A 186 -10.62 -17.71 9.70
CA GLU A 186 -10.12 -17.49 8.34
C GLU A 186 -8.61 -17.73 8.19
N GLU A 187 -7.79 -17.24 9.12
CA GLU A 187 -6.33 -17.46 9.10
C GLU A 187 -5.99 -18.94 9.35
N ARG A 188 -6.75 -19.65 10.18
CA ARG A 188 -6.61 -21.10 10.36
C ARG A 188 -7.04 -21.86 9.10
N GLU A 189 -8.14 -21.48 8.46
CA GLU A 189 -8.65 -22.10 7.23
C GLU A 189 -7.68 -21.92 6.06
N TYR A 190 -7.33 -20.66 5.76
CA TYR A 190 -5.94 -20.22 5.66
C TYR A 190 -4.85 -21.29 5.57
N ASN A 191 -4.16 -21.41 6.70
CA ASN A 191 -3.01 -22.26 6.94
C ASN A 191 -3.29 -23.76 6.77
N GLN A 192 -4.56 -24.17 6.84
CA GLN A 192 -5.00 -25.55 6.53
C GLN A 192 -5.21 -25.79 5.02
N GLY A 193 -4.98 -24.79 4.16
CA GLY A 193 -5.19 -24.87 2.72
C GLY A 193 -6.67 -24.92 2.31
N LYS A 194 -7.58 -24.53 3.20
CA LYS A 194 -9.03 -24.53 2.97
C LYS A 194 -9.53 -23.22 2.35
N LEU A 195 -8.90 -22.10 2.73
CA LEU A 195 -9.17 -20.78 2.16
C LEU A 195 -8.24 -20.54 0.97
N MET A 196 -8.81 -20.16 -0.18
CA MET A 196 -8.04 -19.65 -1.31
C MET A 196 -8.33 -18.17 -1.52
N THR A 197 -7.35 -17.45 -2.04
CA THR A 197 -7.43 -16.00 -2.21
C THR A 197 -7.15 -15.61 -3.65
N ILE A 198 -7.51 -14.37 -4.02
CA ILE A 198 -7.24 -13.84 -5.36
C ILE A 198 -5.77 -13.93 -5.70
N LEU A 199 -4.90 -13.63 -4.74
CA LEU A 199 -3.45 -13.66 -4.88
C LEU A 199 -2.91 -15.03 -5.25
N ASP A 200 -3.48 -16.11 -4.71
CA ASP A 200 -3.04 -17.48 -5.04
C ASP A 200 -3.32 -17.84 -6.50
N VAL A 201 -4.31 -17.17 -7.11
CA VAL A 201 -4.71 -17.37 -8.50
C VAL A 201 -3.92 -16.46 -9.45
N ILE A 202 -3.80 -15.17 -9.13
CA ILE A 202 -3.21 -14.17 -10.04
C ILE A 202 -1.69 -14.02 -9.88
N GLU A 203 -1.16 -14.35 -8.70
CA GLU A 203 0.27 -14.24 -8.37
C GLU A 203 0.78 -15.52 -7.68
N PRO A 204 0.85 -16.66 -8.40
CA PRO A 204 1.32 -17.91 -7.81
C PRO A 204 2.71 -17.77 -7.17
N GLY A 205 2.82 -18.14 -5.89
CA GLY A 205 4.07 -18.06 -5.14
C GLY A 205 4.40 -16.69 -4.52
N TRP A 206 3.45 -15.74 -4.50
CA TRP A 206 3.60 -14.43 -3.83
C TRP A 206 4.12 -14.54 -2.39
N ARG A 207 3.79 -15.62 -1.68
CA ARG A 207 4.27 -15.87 -0.30
C ARG A 207 5.77 -16.07 -0.18
N ALA A 208 6.38 -16.76 -1.15
CA ALA A 208 7.82 -17.05 -1.11
C ALA A 208 8.65 -15.85 -1.58
N LYS A 209 8.09 -15.04 -2.48
CA LYS A 209 8.79 -13.93 -3.14
C LYS A 209 8.49 -12.58 -2.51
N GLY A 210 7.48 -12.50 -1.64
CA GLY A 210 6.90 -11.23 -1.23
C GLY A 210 6.15 -10.56 -2.39
N TYR A 211 5.85 -9.28 -2.21
CA TYR A 211 5.16 -8.49 -3.22
C TYR A 211 6.14 -7.66 -4.03
N ALA A 212 5.92 -7.64 -5.34
CA ALA A 212 6.56 -6.73 -6.28
C ALA A 212 5.72 -5.47 -6.53
#